data_AF-A0A7D3X3D0-F1
#
_entry.id   AF-A0A7D3X3D0-F1
#
_cell.length_a   1.000
_cell.length_b   1.000
_cell.length_c   1.000
_cell.angle_alpha   90.00
_cell.angle_beta   90.00
_cell.angle_gamma   90.00
#
_symmetry.space_group_name_H-M   'P 1'
#
loop_
_entity.id
_entity.type
_entity.pdbx_description
1 polymer ?
#
loop_
_entity_poly.entity_id
_entity_poly.type
_entity_poly.pdbx_seq_one_letter_code
_entity_poly.pdbx_strand_id
1 'polypeptide(L)'
;MPAAAQTIYGLEFSYGTAISSLLYFTAADPGTIRARTAITGLTSGELPVGLDFRPATGELYCLGYNFTTQMGQLYVLNLTTAVATPVGLAAVSLPLGTGNPPFSTFHTPPP
;
A
#
# COMPACT_ATOMS: atom_id res chain seq x y z
N MET A 1 7.97 31.79 8.83
CA MET A 1 7.06 30.62 8.87
C MET A 1 7.90 29.44 9.33
N PRO A 2 7.68 28.84 10.50
CA PRO A 2 8.40 27.62 10.89
C PRO A 2 8.10 26.53 9.85
N ALA A 3 9.13 25.80 9.40
CA ALA A 3 8.94 24.67 8.50
C ALA A 3 8.19 23.57 9.28
N ALA A 4 6.93 23.30 8.93
CA ALA A 4 6.24 22.12 9.46
C ALA A 4 6.98 20.87 8.97
N ALA A 5 7.27 19.95 9.88
CA ALA A 5 7.91 18.70 9.53
C ALA A 5 7.05 17.93 8.51
N GLN A 6 7.67 17.42 7.45
CA GLN A 6 6.97 16.70 6.40
C GLN A 6 6.31 15.43 6.96
N THR A 7 5.03 15.21 6.66
CA THR A 7 4.32 13.97 6.98
C THR A 7 4.69 12.89 5.97
N ILE A 8 5.05 11.71 6.46
CA ILE A 8 5.44 10.54 5.66
C ILE A 8 4.44 9.44 5.95
N TYR A 9 3.96 8.76 4.90
CA TYR A 9 3.04 7.64 4.99
C TYR A 9 3.73 6.33 4.66
N GLY A 10 3.29 5.25 5.30
CA GLY A 10 3.83 3.92 5.11
C GLY A 10 2.73 2.86 5.10
N LEU A 11 3.03 1.75 4.44
CA LEU A 11 2.25 0.53 4.42
C LEU A 11 2.82 -0.47 5.43
N GLU A 12 1.95 -0.99 6.29
CA GLU A 12 2.27 -2.06 7.23
C GLU A 12 1.46 -3.30 6.91
N PHE A 13 2.13 -4.47 6.92
CA PHE A 13 1.51 -5.77 6.81
C PHE A 13 1.70 -6.56 8.10
N SER A 14 0.61 -6.95 8.75
CA SER A 14 0.67 -7.89 9.87
C SER A 14 0.60 -9.33 9.36
N TYR A 15 1.75 -10.01 9.36
CA TYR A 15 1.83 -11.41 9.00
C TYR A 15 0.98 -12.27 9.94
N GLY A 16 0.12 -13.12 9.38
CA GLY A 16 -0.78 -14.01 10.14
C GLY A 16 -2.21 -13.51 10.33
N THR A 17 -2.48 -12.21 10.23
CA THR A 17 -3.86 -11.65 10.31
C THR A 17 -4.37 -11.13 8.97
N ALA A 18 -3.49 -11.04 7.95
CA ALA A 18 -3.80 -10.46 6.63
C ALA A 18 -4.37 -9.03 6.72
N ILE A 19 -4.05 -8.31 7.80
CA ILE A 19 -4.42 -6.91 7.97
C ILE A 19 -3.32 -6.06 7.36
N SER A 20 -3.72 -5.11 6.53
CA SER A 20 -2.86 -4.06 6.00
C SER A 20 -3.28 -2.73 6.59
N SER A 21 -2.33 -1.92 7.05
CA SER A 21 -2.60 -0.62 7.67
C SER A 21 -1.81 0.49 7.00
N LEU A 22 -2.45 1.65 6.87
CA LEU A 22 -1.80 2.91 6.55
C LEU A 22 -1.31 3.52 7.87
N LEU A 23 -0.01 3.74 7.96
CA LEU A 23 0.60 4.49 9.06
C LEU A 23 1.13 5.82 8.55
N TYR A 24 1.28 6.80 9.45
CA TYR A 24 2.03 7.99 9.16
C TYR A 24 2.84 8.49 10.35
N PHE A 25 3.92 9.19 10.05
CA PHE A 25 4.81 9.84 11.00
C PHE A 25 5.33 11.17 10.43
N THR A 26 6.07 11.92 11.23
CA THR A 26 6.69 13.18 10.80
C THR A 26 8.18 12.99 10.57
N ALA A 27 8.75 13.61 9.55
CA ALA A 27 10.18 13.54 9.27
C ALA A 27 11.07 14.03 10.43
N ALA A 28 10.53 14.89 11.29
CA ALA A 28 11.23 15.38 12.50
C ALA A 28 11.29 14.34 13.64
N ASP A 29 10.49 13.27 13.57
CA ASP A 29 10.40 12.24 14.61
C ASP A 29 9.95 10.91 13.97
N PRO A 30 10.83 10.24 13.20
CA PRO A 30 10.49 9.03 12.48
C PRO A 30 10.30 7.80 13.38
N GLY A 31 10.74 7.87 14.64
CA GLY A 31 10.56 6.79 15.62
C GLY A 31 9.14 6.71 16.20
N THR A 32 8.34 7.77 16.03
CA THR A 32 7.01 7.88 16.61
C THR A 32 5.93 7.77 15.53
N ILE A 33 5.23 6.64 15.51
CA ILE A 33 4.03 6.47 14.68
C ILE A 33 2.92 7.36 15.23
N ARG A 34 2.39 8.26 14.39
CA ARG A 34 1.36 9.22 14.79
C ARG A 34 -0.04 8.65 14.67
N ALA A 35 -0.28 7.82 13.65
CA ALA A 35 -1.49 7.02 13.55
C ALA A 35 -1.23 5.73 12.77
N ARG A 36 -2.11 4.76 13.00
CA ARG A 36 -2.21 3.49 12.28
C ARG A 36 -3.69 3.22 12.04
N THR A 37 -4.08 3.13 10.78
CA THR A 37 -5.47 2.90 10.37
C THR A 37 -5.53 1.73 9.39
N ALA A 38 -6.40 0.76 9.64
CA ALA A 38 -6.57 -0.38 8.75
C ALA A 38 -7.06 0.06 7.37
N ILE A 39 -6.44 -0.45 6.30
CA ILE A 39 -6.86 -0.19 4.93
C ILE A 39 -8.11 -1.04 4.65
N THR A 40 -9.15 -0.39 4.14
CA THR A 40 -10.44 -1.03 3.81
C THR A 40 -10.88 -0.63 2.40
N GLY A 41 -11.92 -1.26 1.85
CA GLY A 41 -12.42 -0.92 0.50
C GLY A 41 -11.68 -1.58 -0.66
N LEU A 42 -10.67 -2.41 -0.38
CA LEU A 42 -10.03 -3.27 -1.38
C LEU A 42 -10.99 -4.39 -1.80
N THR A 43 -10.83 -4.86 -3.03
CA THR A 43 -11.59 -6.02 -3.53
C THR A 43 -11.19 -7.27 -2.74
N SER A 44 -12.16 -8.16 -2.49
CA SER A 44 -11.92 -9.39 -1.72
C SER A 44 -10.77 -10.21 -2.32
N GLY A 45 -9.82 -10.59 -1.47
CA GLY A 45 -8.65 -11.37 -1.86
C GLY A 45 -7.48 -10.54 -2.41
N GLU A 46 -7.62 -9.22 -2.53
CA GLU A 46 -6.50 -8.34 -2.80
C GLU A 46 -5.77 -7.93 -1.53
N LEU A 47 -4.45 -7.77 -1.66
CA LEU A 47 -3.61 -7.11 -0.67
C LEU A 47 -3.00 -5.87 -1.31
N PRO A 48 -2.83 -4.76 -0.55
CA PRO A 48 -2.01 -3.67 -1.04
C PRO A 48 -0.58 -4.20 -1.23
N VAL A 49 0.12 -3.75 -2.27
CA VAL A 49 1.51 -4.17 -2.56
C VAL A 49 2.44 -2.99 -2.81
N GLY A 50 1.88 -1.79 -2.95
CA GLY A 50 2.65 -0.57 -3.14
C GLY A 50 1.80 0.66 -2.87
N LEU A 51 2.47 1.73 -2.45
CA LEU A 51 1.91 3.05 -2.23
C LEU A 51 2.75 4.07 -2.98
N ASP A 52 2.11 5.06 -3.60
CA ASP A 52 2.82 6.17 -4.24
C ASP A 52 2.00 7.46 -4.16
N PHE A 53 2.66 8.57 -3.85
CA PHE A 53 2.03 9.89 -3.88
C PHE A 53 2.15 10.50 -5.26
N ARG A 54 1.04 10.94 -5.84
CA ARG A 54 1.06 11.69 -7.08
C ARG A 54 1.26 13.19 -6.79
N PRO A 55 2.40 13.82 -7.10
CA PRO A 55 2.67 15.21 -6.72
C PRO A 55 1.72 16.23 -7.37
N ALA A 56 1.20 15.90 -8.55
CA ALA A 56 0.29 16.77 -9.29
C ALA A 56 -1.08 16.94 -8.61
N THR A 57 -1.56 15.92 -7.88
CA THR A 57 -2.89 15.91 -7.25
C THR A 57 -2.83 15.81 -5.72
N GLY A 58 -1.68 15.44 -5.15
CA GLY A 58 -1.52 15.19 -3.71
C GLY A 58 -2.20 13.90 -3.22
N GLU A 59 -2.72 13.08 -4.14
CA GLU A 59 -3.42 11.84 -3.82
C GLU A 59 -2.43 10.71 -3.54
N LEU A 60 -2.78 9.86 -2.58
CA LEU A 60 -2.07 8.62 -2.31
C LEU A 60 -2.71 7.48 -3.11
N TYR A 61 -1.97 6.97 -4.07
CA TYR A 61 -2.34 5.80 -4.82
C TYR A 61 -1.83 4.53 -4.15
N CYS A 62 -2.61 3.47 -4.25
CA CYS A 62 -2.28 2.14 -3.78
C CYS A 62 -2.53 1.12 -4.88
N LEU A 63 -1.60 0.21 -5.08
CA LEU A 63 -1.82 -0.96 -5.91
C LEU A 63 -2.33 -2.10 -5.04
N GLY A 64 -3.58 -2.52 -5.24
CA GLY A 64 -4.11 -3.77 -4.72
C GLY A 64 -3.79 -4.90 -5.70
N TYR A 65 -3.41 -6.07 -5.19
CA TYR A 65 -3.06 -7.23 -6.00
C TYR A 65 -3.62 -8.52 -5.40
N ASN A 66 -4.29 -9.30 -6.24
CA ASN A 66 -4.76 -10.63 -5.90
C ASN A 66 -3.77 -11.67 -6.44
N PHE A 67 -3.05 -12.33 -5.52
CA PHE A 67 -2.04 -13.32 -5.86
C PHE A 67 -2.61 -14.62 -6.47
N THR A 68 -3.89 -14.91 -6.24
CA THR A 68 -4.56 -16.10 -6.78
C THR A 68 -5.03 -15.88 -8.21
N THR A 69 -5.67 -14.75 -8.48
CA THR A 69 -6.19 -14.42 -9.81
C THR A 69 -5.18 -13.66 -10.69
N GLN A 70 -4.07 -13.21 -10.11
CA GLN A 70 -3.03 -12.41 -10.77
C GLN A 70 -3.60 -11.15 -11.41
N MET A 71 -4.50 -10.50 -10.67
CA MET A 71 -5.13 -9.25 -11.07
C MET A 71 -4.68 -8.14 -10.12
N GLY A 72 -4.39 -6.97 -10.67
CA GLY A 72 -4.11 -5.77 -9.90
C GLY A 72 -5.12 -4.66 -10.19
N GLN A 73 -5.48 -3.93 -9.16
CA GLN A 73 -6.39 -2.79 -9.23
C GLN A 73 -5.72 -1.59 -8.58
N LEU A 74 -5.80 -0.45 -9.24
CA LEU A 74 -5.29 0.81 -8.69
C LEU A 74 -6.39 1.42 -7.81
N TYR A 75 -5.99 1.94 -6.66
CA TYR A 75 -6.88 2.61 -5.71
C TYR A 75 -6.35 3.98 -5.34
N VAL A 76 -7.24 4.90 -5.00
CA VAL A 76 -6.92 6.12 -4.23
C VAL A 76 -7.29 5.89 -2.77
N LEU A 77 -6.36 6.16 -1.85
CA LEU A 77 -6.59 6.06 -0.42
C LEU A 77 -6.95 7.42 0.16
N ASN A 78 -8.00 7.43 0.99
CA ASN A 78 -8.26 8.56 1.86
C ASN A 78 -7.24 8.56 3.02
N LEU A 79 -6.46 9.64 3.14
CA LEU A 79 -5.40 9.75 4.15
C LEU A 79 -5.91 9.75 5.60
N THR A 80 -7.18 10.08 5.83
CA THR A 80 -7.79 10.15 7.17
C THR A 80 -8.43 8.82 7.55
N THR A 81 -9.18 8.20 6.62
CA THR A 81 -9.98 7.00 6.90
C THR A 81 -9.34 5.69 6.41
N ALA A 82 -8.27 5.76 5.60
CA ALA A 82 -7.64 4.63 4.92
C ALA A 82 -8.59 3.79 4.05
N VAL A 83 -9.73 4.36 3.63
CA VAL A 83 -10.63 3.73 2.67
C VAL A 83 -10.05 3.86 1.27
N ALA A 84 -9.86 2.73 0.61
CA ALA A 84 -9.42 2.60 -0.77
C ALA A 84 -10.62 2.68 -1.72
N THR A 85 -10.51 3.53 -2.75
CA THR A 85 -11.52 3.69 -3.81
C THR A 85 -10.91 3.28 -5.15
N PRO A 86 -11.51 2.35 -5.91
CA PRO A 86 -10.92 1.84 -7.14
C PRO A 86 -10.84 2.92 -8.21
N VAL A 87 -9.76 2.88 -8.99
CA VAL A 87 -9.47 3.78 -10.11
C VAL A 87 -9.65 3.01 -11.41
N GLY A 88 -10.64 3.42 -12.20
CA GLY A 88 -11.03 2.70 -13.41
C GLY A 88 -12.12 1.66 -13.15
N LEU A 89 -12.52 0.97 -14.21
CA LEU A 89 -13.71 0.11 -14.20
C LEU A 89 -13.44 -1.32 -13.75
N ALA A 90 -12.22 -1.83 -13.93
CA ALA A 90 -11.88 -3.22 -13.63
C ALA A 90 -10.40 -3.39 -13.31
N ALA A 91 -10.10 -4.42 -12.51
CA ALA A 91 -8.74 -4.88 -12.28
C ALA A 91 -8.10 -5.34 -13.60
N VAL A 92 -6.80 -5.13 -13.73
CA VAL A 92 -6.00 -5.48 -14.90
C VAL A 92 -5.24 -6.77 -14.62
N SER A 93 -5.16 -7.66 -15.61
CA SER A 93 -4.31 -8.85 -15.51
C SER A 93 -2.85 -8.43 -15.43
N LEU A 94 -2.20 -8.81 -14.34
CA LEU A 94 -0.81 -8.48 -14.02
C LEU A 94 -0.16 -9.79 -13.56
N PRO A 95 0.35 -10.64 -14.47
CA PRO A 95 0.91 -11.94 -14.11
C PRO A 95 2.29 -11.78 -13.46
N LEU A 96 2.30 -11.32 -12.20
CA LEU A 96 3.50 -11.09 -11.39
C LEU A 96 3.90 -12.33 -10.57
N GLY A 97 3.17 -13.44 -10.74
CA GLY A 97 3.33 -14.66 -9.94
C GLY A 97 2.36 -14.73 -8.75
N THR A 98 2.44 -15.86 -8.02
CA THR A 98 1.59 -16.17 -6.86
C THR A 98 2.28 -15.95 -5.52
N GLY A 99 3.57 -15.57 -5.54
CA GLY A 99 4.31 -15.24 -4.34
C GLY A 99 3.80 -13.93 -3.77
N ASN A 100 3.14 -13.96 -2.59
CA ASN A 100 2.93 -12.78 -1.77
C ASN A 100 4.32 -12.24 -1.37
N PRO A 101 4.79 -11.06 -1.82
CA PRO A 101 6.11 -10.60 -1.44
C PRO A 101 6.00 -9.76 -0.16
N PRO A 102 6.42 -10.27 1.00
CA PRO A 102 7.17 -9.43 1.91
C PRO A 102 8.61 -9.43 1.39
N PHE A 103 8.92 -8.64 0.36
CA PHE A 103 10.31 -8.29 -0.05
C PHE A 103 11.38 -9.42 -0.12
N SER A 104 11.04 -10.70 -0.30
CA SER A 104 12.03 -11.78 -0.14
C SER A 104 11.89 -12.92 -1.15
N THR A 105 12.56 -12.75 -2.30
CA THR A 105 13.33 -13.84 -2.95
C THR A 105 14.43 -13.22 -3.81
N PHE A 106 15.64 -13.11 -3.26
CA PHE A 106 16.83 -13.04 -4.12
C PHE A 106 16.97 -14.42 -4.77
N HIS A 107 16.82 -14.49 -6.08
CA HIS A 107 17.14 -15.68 -6.85
C HIS A 107 18.66 -15.90 -6.77
N THR A 108 19.11 -16.91 -6.03
CA THR A 108 20.46 -17.41 -6.20
C THR A 108 20.51 -18.16 -7.53
N PRO A 109 21.48 -17.86 -8.41
CA PRO A 109 21.58 -18.54 -9.71
C PRO A 109 21.75 -20.05 -9.51
N PRO A 110 21.18 -20.88 -10.39
CA PRO A 110 21.44 -22.33 -10.39
C PRO A 110 22.94 -22.61 -10.70
N PRO A 111 23.46 -23.78 -10.26
CA PRO A 111 24.85 -24.15 -10.50
C PRO A 111 25.18 -24.28 -11.99
#